data_AF-A0A356MLU0-F1
#
_entry.id   AF-A0A356MLU0-F1
#
_cell.length_a   1.000
_cell.length_b   1.000
_cell.length_c   1.000
_cell.angle_alpha   90.00
_cell.angle_beta   90.00
_cell.angle_gamma   90.00
#
_symmetry.space_group_name_H-M   'P 1'
#
loop_
_entity.id
_entity.type
_entity.pdbx_description
1 polymer ?
#
loop_
_entity_poly.entity_id
_entity_poly.type
_entity_poly.pdbx_seq_one_letter_code
_entity_poly.pdbx_strand_id
1 'polypeptide(L)'
;VKNVIFDIKDNKKVAKEIIYIKDNQECKLDLVEDDLVFITNGCCTDSSCYGDQNNAPDLSKLVDGKGESWDLWENIAKQDKSFGNPLKFCNNIEKTNWMSATIQTSDDYVISLIEKICKRDPRSGKVTTGGIVTIKDSEDNWFLSWTINRQPQFRSQNKNDILIWVYALTTNKNGNYIKKPMKECSGKEVCEEWLYHIGCDLSRIEEIATNRCNTTTCYMPYIDAFFEPRKNIDRPKVVPDGAINFAFIGQFAETPRDTIFTTEYSIRTGMEAVYTLLNIDRAVPEVWGSVYDIRELLRATYYALDKTKLLDSDAVNNVEKVALKVAYNKIKDTDIGKLLRDSKLF
;
A
#
# COMPACT_ATOMS: atom_id res chain seq x y z
N VAL A 1 17.49 9.49 -13.18
CA VAL A 1 18.81 9.37 -12.54
C VAL A 1 19.25 7.91 -12.62
N LYS A 2 20.51 7.62 -12.94
CA LYS A 2 21.05 6.26 -13.07
C LYS A 2 21.94 5.85 -11.90
N ASN A 3 22.63 6.80 -11.27
CA ASN A 3 23.40 6.57 -10.05
C ASN A 3 23.60 7.86 -9.26
N VAL A 4 23.93 7.72 -7.97
CA VAL A 4 24.54 8.77 -7.14
C VAL A 4 25.87 8.21 -6.66
N ILE A 5 26.97 8.93 -6.93
CA ILE A 5 28.32 8.51 -6.56
C ILE A 5 28.68 9.11 -5.21
N PHE A 6 29.20 8.29 -4.30
CA PHE A 6 29.56 8.70 -2.95
C PHE A 6 31.08 8.63 -2.74
N ASP A 7 31.66 9.64 -2.10
CA ASP A 7 32.98 9.56 -1.48
C ASP A 7 32.80 9.08 -0.04
N ILE A 8 33.32 7.88 0.24
CA ILE A 8 33.16 7.19 1.53
C ILE A 8 34.55 6.96 2.10
N LYS A 9 34.89 7.72 3.13
CA LYS A 9 36.18 7.65 3.82
C LYS A 9 35.95 7.66 5.32
N ASP A 10 36.50 6.66 6.01
CA ASP A 10 36.31 6.46 7.45
C ASP A 10 34.82 6.50 7.83
N ASN A 11 34.41 7.50 8.62
CA ASN A 11 33.04 7.71 9.08
C ASN A 11 32.32 8.86 8.34
N LYS A 12 32.84 9.32 7.19
CA LYS A 12 32.26 10.41 6.40
C LYS A 12 31.79 9.87 5.03
N LYS A 13 30.52 10.11 4.70
CA LYS A 13 29.88 9.72 3.44
C LYS A 13 29.30 10.98 2.77
N VAL A 14 29.76 11.30 1.57
CA VAL A 14 29.36 12.50 0.82
C VAL A 14 28.90 12.10 -0.57
N ALA A 15 27.70 12.49 -0.99
CA ALA A 15 27.29 12.42 -2.39
C ALA A 15 28.10 13.45 -3.19
N LYS A 16 28.81 13.00 -4.24
CA LYS A 16 29.74 13.81 -5.04
C LYS A 16 29.29 14.03 -6.48
N GLU A 17 28.51 13.12 -7.03
CA GLU A 17 28.09 13.22 -8.43
C GLU A 17 26.74 12.52 -8.62
N ILE A 18 25.84 13.10 -9.44
CA ILE A 18 24.64 12.43 -9.94
C ILE A 18 24.86 12.09 -11.40
N ILE A 19 24.75 10.81 -11.73
CA ILE A 19 24.75 10.32 -13.12
C ILE A 19 23.30 10.21 -13.57
N TYR A 20 22.95 10.86 -14.68
CA TYR A 20 21.58 10.86 -15.20
C TYR A 20 21.56 10.85 -16.73
N ILE A 21 20.40 10.49 -17.30
CA ILE A 21 20.20 10.58 -18.75
C ILE A 21 19.31 11.79 -19.04
N LYS A 22 19.73 12.61 -19.99
CA LYS A 22 18.94 13.70 -20.56
C LYS A 22 19.10 13.65 -22.07
N ASP A 23 17.99 13.69 -22.81
CA ASP A 23 17.98 13.62 -24.27
C ASP A 23 18.76 12.42 -24.83
N ASN A 24 18.62 11.25 -24.18
CA ASN A 24 19.35 10.00 -24.47
C ASN A 24 20.88 10.06 -24.34
N GLN A 25 21.41 11.08 -23.67
CA GLN A 25 22.84 11.21 -23.37
C GLN A 25 23.09 11.09 -21.88
N GLU A 26 24.14 10.34 -21.52
CA GLU A 26 24.61 10.30 -20.13
C GLU A 26 25.24 11.64 -19.76
N CYS A 27 24.75 12.22 -18.68
CA CYS A 27 25.16 13.48 -18.11
C CYS A 27 25.59 13.28 -16.66
N LYS A 28 26.45 14.19 -16.20
CA LYS A 28 26.97 14.22 -14.83
C LYS A 28 26.64 15.57 -14.20
N LEU A 29 26.34 15.55 -12.91
CA LEU A 29 26.17 16.72 -12.08
C LEU A 29 27.05 16.58 -10.85
N ASP A 30 28.12 17.36 -10.78
CA ASP A 30 29.01 17.41 -9.61
C ASP A 30 28.29 18.09 -8.43
N LEU A 31 28.61 17.63 -7.22
CA LEU A 31 28.01 18.08 -5.97
C LEU A 31 29.10 18.48 -4.96
N VAL A 32 28.82 19.53 -4.21
CA VAL A 32 29.56 19.91 -3.00
C VAL A 32 28.79 19.48 -1.74
N GLU A 33 29.40 19.64 -0.56
CA GLU A 33 28.79 19.22 0.71
C GLU A 33 27.53 20.02 1.08
N ASP A 34 27.35 21.21 0.51
CA ASP A 34 26.14 22.03 0.73
C ASP A 34 24.98 21.63 -0.21
N ASP A 35 25.24 20.81 -1.24
CA ASP A 35 24.20 20.31 -2.15
C ASP A 35 23.54 19.07 -1.55
N LEU A 36 22.30 19.23 -1.06
CA LEU A 36 21.55 18.14 -0.44
C LEU A 36 20.86 17.23 -1.47
N VAL A 37 21.08 15.93 -1.36
CA VAL A 37 20.49 14.90 -2.23
C VAL A 37 19.50 14.04 -1.47
N PHE A 38 18.22 14.09 -1.85
CA PHE A 38 17.17 13.26 -1.26
C PHE A 38 16.76 12.15 -2.24
N ILE A 39 16.98 10.90 -1.84
CA ILE A 39 16.87 9.74 -2.71
C ILE A 39 15.62 8.94 -2.32
N THR A 40 14.61 8.93 -3.19
CA THR A 40 13.53 7.94 -3.07
C THR A 40 14.02 6.62 -3.65
N ASN A 41 14.49 5.70 -2.81
CA ASN A 41 15.05 4.43 -3.23
C ASN A 41 13.96 3.39 -3.45
N GLY A 42 13.91 2.77 -4.64
CA GLY A 42 12.86 1.82 -5.01
C GLY A 42 11.47 2.46 -5.17
N CYS A 43 10.62 1.80 -5.93
CA CYS A 43 9.26 2.26 -6.20
C CYS A 43 8.34 1.07 -6.45
N CYS A 44 7.23 1.01 -5.72
CA CYS A 44 6.25 -0.06 -5.86
C CYS A 44 5.45 0.00 -7.18
N THR A 45 5.43 1.17 -7.84
CA THR A 45 4.81 1.38 -9.15
C THR A 45 5.82 1.39 -10.30
N ASP A 46 7.10 1.09 -10.03
CA ASP A 46 8.10 0.93 -11.09
C ASP A 46 7.69 -0.17 -12.06
N SER A 47 8.02 -0.01 -13.33
CA SER A 47 7.69 -0.96 -14.39
C SER A 47 6.19 -1.32 -14.49
N SER A 48 5.28 -0.40 -14.09
CA SER A 48 3.83 -0.63 -14.25
C SER A 48 3.46 -0.80 -15.72
N CYS A 49 2.69 -1.85 -16.03
CA CYS A 49 2.22 -2.14 -17.38
C CYS A 49 0.72 -1.86 -17.48
N TYR A 50 0.32 -1.13 -18.51
CA TYR A 50 -1.07 -0.75 -18.74
C TYR A 50 -1.67 -1.55 -19.88
N GLY A 51 -2.90 -2.01 -19.67
CA GLY A 51 -3.79 -2.47 -20.72
C GLY A 51 -4.94 -1.49 -20.90
N ASP A 52 -5.78 -1.77 -21.88
CA ASP A 52 -6.96 -0.97 -22.20
C ASP A 52 -8.20 -1.86 -22.33
N GLN A 53 -9.29 -1.27 -22.80
CA GLN A 53 -10.56 -1.96 -22.95
C GLN A 53 -10.46 -3.27 -23.73
N ASN A 54 -9.59 -3.36 -24.73
CA ASN A 54 -9.50 -4.49 -25.66
C ASN A 54 -8.17 -5.24 -25.59
N ASN A 55 -7.18 -4.70 -24.88
CA ASN A 55 -5.84 -5.28 -24.80
C ASN A 55 -5.43 -5.55 -23.34
N ALA A 56 -4.92 -6.75 -23.10
CA ALA A 56 -4.22 -7.06 -21.85
C ALA A 56 -2.91 -6.24 -21.75
N PRO A 57 -2.40 -5.96 -20.54
CA PRO A 57 -1.11 -5.28 -20.38
C PRO A 57 0.02 -6.10 -20.99
N ASP A 58 0.95 -5.44 -21.71
CA ASP A 58 2.16 -6.09 -22.21
C ASP A 58 3.19 -6.28 -21.08
N LEU A 59 3.38 -7.53 -20.67
CA LEU A 59 4.30 -7.92 -19.61
C LEU A 59 5.66 -8.40 -20.12
N SER A 60 5.88 -8.42 -21.45
CA SER A 60 7.05 -9.05 -22.09
C SER A 60 8.40 -8.42 -21.71
N LYS A 61 8.38 -7.18 -21.22
CA LYS A 61 9.57 -6.41 -20.83
C LYS A 61 9.89 -6.50 -19.34
N LEU A 62 9.04 -7.16 -18.54
CA LEU A 62 9.28 -7.30 -17.11
C LEU A 62 10.42 -8.26 -16.84
N VAL A 63 11.32 -7.86 -15.94
CA VAL A 63 12.46 -8.66 -15.51
C VAL A 63 12.61 -8.51 -14.01
N ASP A 64 12.75 -9.63 -13.30
CA ASP A 64 12.99 -9.62 -11.85
C ASP A 64 14.19 -8.75 -11.49
N GLY A 65 14.03 -7.93 -10.45
CA GLY A 65 15.06 -7.03 -9.95
C GLY A 65 15.31 -5.78 -10.79
N LYS A 66 14.52 -5.50 -11.83
CA LYS A 66 14.77 -4.43 -12.81
C LYS A 66 13.65 -3.39 -12.88
N GLY A 67 14.05 -2.14 -13.10
CA GLY A 67 13.19 -0.97 -13.10
C GLY A 67 14.03 0.27 -12.82
N GLU A 68 13.58 1.45 -13.23
CA GLU A 68 14.43 2.64 -13.17
C GLU A 68 14.82 3.01 -11.73
N SER A 69 13.91 2.86 -10.78
CA SER A 69 14.14 3.11 -9.36
C SER A 69 14.92 1.97 -8.68
N TRP A 70 14.72 0.73 -9.14
CA TRP A 70 15.39 -0.44 -8.62
C TRP A 70 16.85 -0.51 -9.06
N ASP A 71 17.12 -0.23 -10.33
CA ASP A 71 18.49 -0.14 -10.88
C ASP A 71 19.27 1.01 -10.21
N LEU A 72 18.63 2.16 -9.96
CA LEU A 72 19.22 3.25 -9.19
C LEU A 72 19.61 2.78 -7.78
N TRP A 73 18.69 2.14 -7.05
CA TRP A 73 18.99 1.66 -5.70
C TRP A 73 20.05 0.56 -5.73
N GLU A 74 20.06 -0.34 -6.72
CA GLU A 74 21.09 -1.38 -6.89
C GLU A 74 22.48 -0.76 -7.07
N ASN A 75 22.60 0.28 -7.89
CA ASN A 75 23.86 0.99 -8.13
C ASN A 75 24.36 1.74 -6.89
N ILE A 76 23.45 2.29 -6.09
CA ILE A 76 23.78 2.95 -4.82
C ILE A 76 24.21 1.89 -3.78
N ALA A 77 23.44 0.82 -3.61
CA ALA A 77 23.69 -0.23 -2.62
C ALA A 77 25.03 -0.97 -2.82
N LYS A 78 25.57 -0.98 -4.05
CA LYS A 78 26.92 -1.52 -4.35
C LYS A 78 28.05 -0.72 -3.70
N GLN A 79 27.84 0.55 -3.38
CA GLN A 79 28.88 1.44 -2.86
C GLN A 79 29.08 1.32 -1.34
N ASP A 80 28.02 1.00 -0.58
CA ASP A 80 28.10 0.80 0.86
C ASP A 80 26.98 -0.12 1.37
N LYS A 81 27.29 -1.05 2.28
CA LYS A 81 26.33 -2.00 2.84
C LYS A 81 25.21 -1.35 3.65
N SER A 82 25.44 -0.14 4.20
CA SER A 82 24.43 0.63 4.93
C SER A 82 23.38 1.28 4.03
N PHE A 83 23.54 1.20 2.70
CA PHE A 83 22.59 1.74 1.72
C PHE A 83 21.47 0.76 1.34
N GLY A 84 21.36 -0.37 2.05
CA GLY A 84 20.26 -1.33 1.93
C GLY A 84 20.49 -2.42 0.89
N ASN A 85 19.44 -3.19 0.62
CA ASN A 85 19.47 -4.39 -0.21
C ASN A 85 18.21 -4.48 -1.10
N PRO A 86 18.19 -3.80 -2.26
CA PRO A 86 17.01 -3.70 -3.12
C PRO A 86 16.47 -5.07 -3.57
N LEU A 87 17.36 -6.04 -3.82
CA LEU A 87 16.97 -7.38 -4.28
C LEU A 87 16.13 -8.17 -3.26
N LYS A 88 16.00 -7.69 -2.02
CA LYS A 88 15.04 -8.28 -1.07
C LYS A 88 13.59 -7.93 -1.35
N PHE A 89 13.36 -6.88 -2.13
CA PHE A 89 12.04 -6.34 -2.39
C PHE A 89 11.60 -6.54 -3.84
N CYS A 90 12.54 -6.60 -4.80
CA CYS A 90 12.21 -6.60 -6.23
C CYS A 90 12.63 -7.85 -7.01
N ASN A 91 13.24 -8.87 -6.39
CA ASN A 91 13.79 -10.02 -7.13
C ASN A 91 12.78 -11.13 -7.50
N ASN A 92 11.48 -10.93 -7.21
CA ASN A 92 10.44 -11.91 -7.52
C ASN A 92 9.10 -11.20 -7.77
N ILE A 93 8.83 -10.92 -9.04
CA ILE A 93 7.59 -10.28 -9.48
C ILE A 93 6.38 -11.15 -9.14
N GLU A 94 6.45 -12.47 -9.29
CA GLU A 94 5.31 -13.36 -9.00
C GLU A 94 4.84 -13.29 -7.53
N LYS A 95 5.70 -12.87 -6.60
CA LYS A 95 5.35 -12.65 -5.19
C LYS A 95 4.90 -11.24 -4.84
N THR A 96 5.32 -10.26 -5.62
CA THR A 96 5.19 -8.83 -5.27
C THR A 96 4.23 -8.07 -6.16
N ASN A 97 3.58 -8.77 -7.09
CA ASN A 97 2.63 -8.18 -8.02
C ASN A 97 1.19 -8.24 -7.48
N TRP A 98 0.42 -7.26 -7.90
CA TRP A 98 -1.04 -7.32 -7.95
C TRP A 98 -1.50 -6.66 -9.25
N MET A 99 -2.80 -6.69 -9.53
CA MET A 99 -3.35 -5.98 -10.68
C MET A 99 -4.59 -5.20 -10.29
N SER A 100 -4.68 -3.98 -10.82
CA SER A 100 -5.85 -3.13 -10.65
C SER A 100 -6.46 -2.72 -11.99
N ALA A 101 -7.68 -2.22 -11.96
CA ALA A 101 -8.37 -1.65 -13.09
C ALA A 101 -9.25 -0.48 -12.63
N THR A 102 -9.43 0.49 -13.52
CA THR A 102 -10.44 1.55 -13.36
C THR A 102 -11.51 1.34 -14.42
N ILE A 103 -12.72 1.05 -13.98
CA ILE A 103 -13.90 0.90 -14.83
C ILE A 103 -14.68 2.22 -14.78
N GLN A 104 -14.88 2.83 -15.93
CA GLN A 104 -15.71 4.03 -16.11
C GLN A 104 -17.06 3.63 -16.71
N THR A 105 -18.16 4.11 -16.13
CA THR A 105 -19.50 3.94 -16.72
C THR A 105 -20.46 5.05 -16.28
N SER A 106 -21.45 5.33 -17.13
CA SER A 106 -22.65 6.13 -16.80
C SER A 106 -23.95 5.33 -16.93
N ASP A 107 -23.86 4.00 -17.04
CA ASP A 107 -25.02 3.14 -17.22
C ASP A 107 -25.86 3.04 -15.92
N ASP A 108 -27.13 3.42 -16.02
CA ASP A 108 -28.05 3.45 -14.88
C ASP A 108 -28.36 2.06 -14.32
N TYR A 109 -28.29 1.01 -15.15
CA TYR A 109 -28.50 -0.36 -14.67
C TYR A 109 -27.33 -0.82 -13.82
N VAL A 110 -26.08 -0.62 -14.27
CA VAL A 110 -24.88 -0.91 -13.48
C VAL A 110 -24.89 -0.13 -12.17
N ILE A 111 -25.22 1.16 -12.22
CA ILE A 111 -25.33 2.02 -11.03
C ILE A 111 -26.39 1.50 -10.07
N SER A 112 -27.55 1.05 -10.56
CA SER A 112 -28.59 0.47 -9.71
C SER A 112 -28.13 -0.81 -8.98
N LEU A 113 -27.24 -1.61 -9.58
CA LEU A 113 -26.65 -2.79 -8.93
C LEU A 113 -25.68 -2.36 -7.82
N ILE A 114 -24.83 -1.37 -8.09
CA ILE A 114 -23.93 -0.78 -7.09
C ILE A 114 -24.73 -0.24 -5.90
N GLU A 115 -25.80 0.52 -6.15
CA GLU A 115 -26.67 1.08 -5.10
C GLU A 115 -27.35 0.00 -4.26
N LYS A 116 -27.75 -1.12 -4.88
CA LYS A 116 -28.28 -2.27 -4.13
C LYS A 116 -27.25 -2.85 -3.16
N ILE A 117 -25.96 -2.75 -3.44
CA ILE A 117 -24.88 -3.22 -2.58
C ILE A 117 -24.53 -2.16 -1.52
N CYS A 118 -24.15 -0.96 -1.93
CA CYS A 118 -23.60 0.07 -1.03
C CYS A 118 -24.66 0.97 -0.36
N LYS A 119 -25.92 0.88 -0.79
CA LYS A 119 -27.09 1.63 -0.30
C LYS A 119 -26.99 3.15 -0.46
N ARG A 120 -26.15 3.63 -1.39
CA ARG A 120 -25.89 5.06 -1.63
C ARG A 120 -25.71 5.33 -3.12
N ASP A 121 -26.23 6.45 -3.58
CA ASP A 121 -26.02 6.92 -4.94
C ASP A 121 -24.55 7.35 -5.15
N PRO A 122 -23.80 6.69 -6.07
CA PRO A 122 -22.42 7.04 -6.37
C PRO A 122 -22.25 8.43 -6.97
N ARG A 123 -23.29 9.01 -7.59
CA ARG A 123 -23.28 10.34 -8.20
C ARG A 123 -23.61 11.48 -7.22
N SER A 124 -23.98 11.15 -5.98
CA SER A 124 -24.40 12.14 -4.97
C SER A 124 -23.29 13.09 -4.48
N GLY A 125 -22.04 12.90 -4.91
CA GLY A 125 -20.89 13.68 -4.44
C GLY A 125 -20.40 13.30 -3.04
N LYS A 126 -20.99 12.29 -2.42
CA LYS A 126 -20.70 11.84 -1.04
C LYS A 126 -20.04 10.47 -1.05
N VAL A 127 -19.85 9.92 0.15
CA VAL A 127 -19.31 8.57 0.33
C VAL A 127 -20.21 7.56 -0.40
N THR A 128 -19.62 6.69 -1.20
CA THR A 128 -20.32 5.57 -1.85
C THR A 128 -20.07 4.28 -1.07
N THR A 129 -19.01 3.53 -1.38
CA THR A 129 -18.71 2.26 -0.72
C THR A 129 -18.14 2.46 0.68
N GLY A 130 -17.44 3.58 0.92
CA GLY A 130 -16.81 3.87 2.23
C GLY A 130 -15.54 3.07 2.48
N GLY A 131 -14.89 2.60 1.42
CA GLY A 131 -13.79 1.63 1.47
C GLY A 131 -14.04 0.52 0.47
N ILE A 132 -13.14 -0.45 0.45
CA ILE A 132 -13.25 -1.60 -0.45
C ILE A 132 -14.40 -2.52 -0.04
N VAL A 133 -15.07 -3.10 -1.04
CA VAL A 133 -16.00 -4.21 -0.93
C VAL A 133 -15.28 -5.44 -1.47
N THR A 134 -15.05 -6.42 -0.61
CA THR A 134 -14.32 -7.66 -0.95
C THR A 134 -15.28 -8.78 -1.28
N ILE A 135 -15.06 -9.44 -2.41
CA ILE A 135 -15.81 -10.63 -2.83
C ILE A 135 -15.13 -11.85 -2.25
N LYS A 136 -15.61 -12.31 -1.08
CA LYS A 136 -14.99 -13.41 -0.33
C LYS A 136 -14.92 -14.71 -1.14
N ASP A 137 -15.96 -15.03 -1.88
CA ASP A 137 -16.04 -16.27 -2.68
C ASP A 137 -15.10 -16.26 -3.91
N SER A 138 -14.34 -15.18 -4.12
CA SER A 138 -13.27 -15.10 -5.12
C SER A 138 -11.87 -15.34 -4.53
N GLU A 139 -11.73 -15.65 -3.23
CA GLU A 139 -10.44 -15.88 -2.54
C GLU A 139 -9.54 -16.92 -3.26
N ASP A 140 -10.15 -18.01 -3.73
CA ASP A 140 -9.45 -19.06 -4.49
C ASP A 140 -9.20 -18.68 -5.97
N ASN A 141 -9.75 -17.57 -6.44
CA ASN A 141 -9.66 -17.03 -7.80
C ASN A 141 -8.81 -15.76 -7.81
N TRP A 142 -9.39 -14.60 -8.15
CA TRP A 142 -8.68 -13.31 -8.20
C TRP A 142 -8.57 -12.60 -6.84
N PHE A 143 -9.32 -13.09 -5.84
CA PHE A 143 -9.52 -12.45 -4.54
C PHE A 143 -9.83 -10.94 -4.70
N LEU A 144 -10.91 -10.68 -5.43
CA LEU A 144 -11.24 -9.38 -6.00
C LEU A 144 -11.88 -8.47 -4.95
N SER A 145 -11.49 -7.21 -4.99
CA SER A 145 -12.10 -6.14 -4.22
C SER A 145 -12.30 -4.91 -5.09
N TRP A 146 -13.31 -4.11 -4.77
CA TRP A 146 -13.60 -2.88 -5.52
C TRP A 146 -14.06 -1.76 -4.61
N THR A 147 -13.88 -0.52 -5.05
CA THR A 147 -14.31 0.65 -4.30
C THR A 147 -14.78 1.75 -5.25
N ILE A 148 -15.70 2.58 -4.75
CA ILE A 148 -16.07 3.84 -5.36
C ILE A 148 -15.86 4.91 -4.30
N ASN A 149 -14.87 5.76 -4.55
CA ASN A 149 -14.66 6.98 -3.78
C ASN A 149 -15.70 8.04 -4.15
N ARG A 150 -15.69 9.18 -3.44
CA ARG A 150 -16.57 10.32 -3.73
C ARG A 150 -16.39 10.72 -5.20
N GLN A 151 -17.49 10.81 -5.95
CA GLN A 151 -17.46 11.19 -7.37
C GLN A 151 -17.81 12.68 -7.55
N PRO A 152 -17.23 13.37 -8.54
CA PRO A 152 -16.15 12.88 -9.41
C PRO A 152 -14.81 12.79 -8.66
N GLN A 153 -14.02 11.76 -8.97
CA GLN A 153 -12.67 11.60 -8.40
C GLN A 153 -11.66 12.53 -9.09
N PHE A 154 -11.84 12.80 -10.38
CA PHE A 154 -11.04 13.76 -11.14
C PHE A 154 -11.84 15.03 -11.41
N ARG A 155 -11.19 16.20 -11.28
CA ARG A 155 -11.86 17.50 -11.51
C ARG A 155 -12.43 17.64 -12.93
N SER A 156 -11.82 16.98 -13.91
CA SER A 156 -12.22 16.99 -15.33
C SER A 156 -13.17 15.85 -15.71
N GLN A 157 -13.49 14.93 -14.79
CA GLN A 157 -14.41 13.82 -15.05
C GLN A 157 -15.81 14.33 -15.38
N ASN A 158 -16.47 13.69 -16.34
CA ASN A 158 -17.89 13.92 -16.60
C ASN A 158 -18.71 13.55 -15.34
N LYS A 159 -19.56 14.47 -14.89
CA LYS A 159 -20.35 14.29 -13.65
C LYS A 159 -21.36 13.14 -13.72
N ASN A 160 -21.73 12.71 -14.92
CA ASN A 160 -22.62 11.57 -15.11
C ASN A 160 -21.89 10.23 -14.99
N ASP A 161 -20.58 10.22 -15.19
CA ASP A 161 -19.77 9.00 -15.09
C ASP A 161 -19.36 8.76 -13.64
N ILE A 162 -19.25 7.48 -13.29
CA ILE A 162 -18.64 7.02 -12.05
C ILE A 162 -17.38 6.21 -12.39
N LEU A 163 -16.40 6.27 -11.50
CA LEU A 163 -15.18 5.48 -11.60
C LEU A 163 -15.12 4.44 -10.49
N ILE A 164 -15.06 3.18 -10.90
CA ILE A 164 -14.92 2.03 -10.03
C ILE A 164 -13.46 1.60 -10.08
N TRP A 165 -12.78 1.59 -8.95
CA TRP A 165 -11.46 0.99 -8.84
C TRP A 165 -11.62 -0.45 -8.38
N VAL A 166 -11.07 -1.38 -9.16
CA VAL A 166 -11.11 -2.83 -8.92
C VAL A 166 -9.67 -3.33 -8.80
N TYR A 167 -9.40 -4.27 -7.90
CA TYR A 167 -8.10 -4.95 -7.86
C TYR A 167 -8.24 -6.41 -7.46
N ALA A 168 -7.24 -7.20 -7.82
CA ALA A 168 -7.07 -8.60 -7.48
C ALA A 168 -5.76 -8.79 -6.73
N LEU A 169 -5.79 -9.54 -5.62
CA LEU A 169 -4.57 -9.95 -4.90
C LEU A 169 -3.84 -11.12 -5.57
N THR A 170 -4.52 -11.84 -6.47
CA THR A 170 -3.96 -12.96 -7.21
C THR A 170 -4.16 -12.75 -8.71
N THR A 171 -3.05 -12.61 -9.44
CA THR A 171 -3.09 -12.27 -10.88
C THR A 171 -2.95 -13.48 -11.79
N ASN A 172 -2.51 -14.62 -11.25
CA ASN A 172 -2.15 -15.84 -11.99
C ASN A 172 -3.20 -16.96 -11.88
N LYS A 173 -4.33 -16.72 -11.21
CA LYS A 173 -5.43 -17.69 -11.08
C LYS A 173 -6.60 -17.31 -11.99
N ASN A 174 -7.33 -18.31 -12.48
CA ASN A 174 -8.53 -18.08 -13.28
C ASN A 174 -9.62 -17.36 -12.48
N GLY A 175 -10.41 -16.51 -13.13
CA GLY A 175 -11.61 -15.90 -12.56
C GLY A 175 -12.77 -16.89 -12.39
N ASN A 176 -13.81 -16.44 -11.69
CA ASN A 176 -15.04 -17.19 -11.45
C ASN A 176 -15.92 -17.21 -12.70
N TYR A 177 -16.02 -16.11 -13.45
CA TYR A 177 -16.73 -16.02 -14.72
C TYR A 177 -15.76 -16.12 -15.90
N ILE A 178 -14.73 -15.26 -15.91
CA ILE A 178 -13.67 -15.29 -16.91
C ILE A 178 -12.66 -16.39 -16.57
N LYS A 179 -12.52 -17.38 -17.45
CA LYS A 179 -11.67 -18.56 -17.23
C LYS A 179 -10.19 -18.31 -17.58
N LYS A 180 -9.69 -17.13 -17.26
CA LYS A 180 -8.30 -16.69 -17.49
C LYS A 180 -7.71 -16.01 -16.25
N PRO A 181 -6.38 -16.03 -16.08
CA PRO A 181 -5.68 -15.16 -15.16
C PRO A 181 -5.97 -13.68 -15.42
N MET A 182 -6.12 -12.86 -14.37
CA MET A 182 -6.41 -11.43 -14.54
C MET A 182 -5.31 -10.73 -15.36
N LYS A 183 -4.04 -11.15 -15.22
CA LYS A 183 -2.91 -10.58 -15.98
C LYS A 183 -2.98 -10.81 -17.50
N GLU A 184 -3.82 -11.75 -17.94
CA GLU A 184 -4.07 -12.09 -19.35
C GLU A 184 -5.41 -11.52 -19.86
N CYS A 185 -6.09 -10.72 -19.03
CA CYS A 185 -7.39 -10.14 -19.35
C CYS A 185 -7.25 -8.71 -19.90
N SER A 186 -8.02 -8.43 -20.94
CA SER A 186 -8.34 -7.07 -21.36
C SER A 186 -9.19 -6.35 -20.31
N GLY A 187 -9.33 -5.03 -20.43
CA GLY A 187 -10.22 -4.24 -19.60
C GLY A 187 -11.68 -4.71 -19.67
N LYS A 188 -12.18 -5.07 -20.86
CA LYS A 188 -13.51 -5.67 -21.04
C LYS A 188 -13.68 -6.90 -20.15
N GLU A 189 -12.77 -7.86 -20.22
CA GLU A 189 -12.87 -9.12 -19.47
C GLU A 189 -12.77 -8.90 -17.96
N VAL A 190 -11.93 -7.97 -17.49
CA VAL A 190 -11.90 -7.57 -16.08
C VAL A 190 -13.26 -6.98 -15.65
N CYS A 191 -13.88 -6.15 -16.50
CA CYS A 191 -15.20 -5.61 -16.24
C CYS A 191 -16.28 -6.71 -16.21
N GLU A 192 -16.20 -7.71 -17.08
CA GLU A 192 -17.15 -8.84 -17.11
C GLU A 192 -17.12 -9.66 -15.82
N GLU A 193 -15.93 -10.00 -15.32
CA GLU A 193 -15.77 -10.69 -14.04
C GLU A 193 -16.36 -9.86 -12.88
N TRP A 194 -16.09 -8.56 -12.86
CA TRP A 194 -16.65 -7.69 -11.82
C TRP A 194 -18.18 -7.57 -11.91
N LEU A 195 -18.73 -7.42 -13.12
CA LEU A 195 -20.17 -7.37 -13.37
C LEU A 195 -20.86 -8.67 -12.90
N TYR A 196 -20.24 -9.82 -13.13
CA TYR A 196 -20.70 -11.10 -12.61
C TYR A 196 -20.83 -11.07 -11.08
N HIS A 197 -19.78 -10.62 -10.37
CA HIS A 197 -19.76 -10.61 -8.91
C HIS A 197 -20.71 -9.60 -8.26
N ILE A 198 -21.08 -8.52 -8.96
CA ILE A 198 -22.10 -7.57 -8.46
C ILE A 198 -23.54 -7.98 -8.82
N GLY A 199 -23.73 -9.17 -9.42
CA GLY A 199 -25.05 -9.73 -9.72
C GLY A 199 -25.70 -9.17 -11.00
N CYS A 200 -24.90 -8.78 -11.99
CA CYS A 200 -25.41 -8.47 -13.32
C CYS A 200 -26.05 -9.71 -13.96
N ASP A 201 -27.12 -9.52 -14.73
CA ASP A 201 -27.70 -10.58 -15.55
C ASP A 201 -26.65 -11.14 -16.51
N LEU A 202 -26.41 -12.45 -16.45
CA LEU A 202 -25.40 -13.16 -17.24
C LEU A 202 -25.56 -12.91 -18.75
N SER A 203 -26.78 -12.74 -19.24
CA SER A 203 -27.07 -12.48 -20.65
C SER A 203 -26.68 -11.07 -21.10
N ARG A 204 -26.43 -10.15 -20.17
CA ARG A 204 -26.14 -8.73 -20.41
C ARG A 204 -24.69 -8.34 -20.13
N ILE A 205 -23.93 -9.20 -19.43
CA ILE A 205 -22.56 -8.90 -18.98
C ILE A 205 -21.68 -8.44 -20.15
N GLU A 206 -21.63 -9.22 -21.23
CA GLU A 206 -20.77 -8.91 -22.37
C GLU A 206 -21.18 -7.60 -23.07
N GLU A 207 -22.48 -7.37 -23.27
CA GLU A 207 -22.97 -6.14 -23.91
C GLU A 207 -22.62 -4.90 -23.10
N ILE A 208 -22.84 -4.95 -21.79
CA ILE A 208 -22.55 -3.85 -20.87
C ILE A 208 -21.05 -3.60 -20.81
N ALA A 209 -20.24 -4.64 -20.59
CA ALA A 209 -18.79 -4.51 -20.52
C ALA A 209 -18.22 -3.93 -21.83
N THR A 210 -18.75 -4.33 -22.98
CA THR A 210 -18.27 -3.89 -24.30
C THR A 210 -18.70 -2.45 -24.64
N ASN A 211 -19.98 -2.12 -24.41
CA ASN A 211 -20.60 -0.92 -24.99
C ASN A 211 -20.93 0.17 -23.95
N ARG A 212 -20.93 -0.16 -22.66
CA ARG A 212 -21.38 0.72 -21.56
C ARG A 212 -20.31 1.01 -20.53
N CYS A 213 -19.17 0.33 -20.63
CA CYS A 213 -18.02 0.50 -19.75
C CYS A 213 -16.76 0.79 -20.57
N ASN A 214 -15.84 1.55 -19.99
CA ASN A 214 -14.48 1.70 -20.47
C ASN A 214 -13.52 1.40 -19.34
N THR A 215 -12.64 0.41 -19.53
CA THR A 215 -11.79 -0.12 -18.47
C THR A 215 -10.33 -0.02 -18.84
N THR A 216 -9.55 0.64 -17.99
CA THR A 216 -8.09 0.69 -18.07
C THR A 216 -7.50 -0.19 -16.99
N THR A 217 -6.59 -1.09 -17.36
CA THR A 217 -5.93 -1.99 -16.41
C THR A 217 -4.51 -1.53 -16.11
N CYS A 218 -4.00 -1.88 -14.93
CA CYS A 218 -2.65 -1.56 -14.49
C CYS A 218 -2.11 -2.75 -13.69
N TYR A 219 -1.19 -3.49 -14.31
CA TYR A 219 -0.38 -4.52 -13.66
C TYR A 219 0.83 -3.85 -13.02
N MET A 220 1.01 -4.04 -11.72
CA MET A 220 2.11 -3.45 -10.96
C MET A 220 3.01 -4.55 -10.43
N PRO A 221 4.22 -4.75 -10.99
CA PRO A 221 5.06 -5.90 -10.65
C PRO A 221 5.61 -5.88 -9.22
N TYR A 222 5.68 -4.70 -8.59
CA TYR A 222 6.35 -4.50 -7.31
C TYR A 222 5.46 -3.84 -6.26
N ILE A 223 4.14 -3.88 -6.42
CA ILE A 223 3.26 -3.17 -5.51
C ILE A 223 3.39 -3.66 -4.06
N ASP A 224 3.51 -4.98 -3.87
CA ASP A 224 3.63 -5.64 -2.57
C ASP A 224 5.09 -5.79 -2.14
N ALA A 225 6.04 -5.21 -2.89
CA ALA A 225 7.46 -5.22 -2.56
C ALA A 225 7.73 -4.63 -1.17
N PHE A 226 6.88 -3.72 -0.67
CA PHE A 226 7.02 -3.20 0.69
C PHE A 226 6.86 -4.25 1.79
N PHE A 227 6.12 -5.33 1.51
CA PHE A 227 5.74 -6.35 2.47
C PHE A 227 6.62 -7.61 2.40
N GLU A 228 7.61 -7.65 1.51
CA GLU A 228 8.55 -8.76 1.47
C GLU A 228 9.28 -8.93 2.82
N PRO A 229 9.41 -10.17 3.32
CA PRO A 229 10.14 -10.44 4.55
C PRO A 229 11.58 -9.92 4.47
N ARG A 230 11.96 -9.09 5.44
CA ARG A 230 13.22 -8.35 5.43
C ARG A 230 13.95 -8.43 6.77
N LYS A 231 15.24 -8.11 6.74
CA LYS A 231 16.08 -7.83 7.91
C LYS A 231 16.19 -6.32 8.13
N ASN A 232 16.64 -5.92 9.32
CA ASN A 232 16.90 -4.51 9.65
C ASN A 232 17.91 -3.84 8.71
N ILE A 233 18.81 -4.61 8.09
CA ILE A 233 19.84 -4.10 7.19
C ILE A 233 19.36 -3.88 5.75
N ASP A 234 18.19 -4.41 5.38
CA ASP A 234 17.76 -4.41 3.98
C ASP A 234 17.22 -3.04 3.53
N ARG A 235 16.82 -2.19 4.47
CA ARG A 235 16.46 -0.79 4.22
C ARG A 235 17.54 0.14 4.80
N PRO A 236 17.99 1.18 4.08
CA PRO A 236 18.89 2.17 4.64
C PRO A 236 18.18 3.04 5.68
N LYS A 237 18.90 3.51 6.70
CA LYS A 237 18.40 4.59 7.56
C LYS A 237 18.05 5.83 6.72
N VAL A 238 17.08 6.62 7.17
CA VAL A 238 16.72 7.90 6.52
C VAL A 238 17.96 8.76 6.30
N VAL A 239 18.76 8.96 7.34
CA VAL A 239 20.12 9.52 7.22
C VAL A 239 21.10 8.44 7.69
N PRO A 240 21.86 7.81 6.78
CA PRO A 240 22.85 6.81 7.15
C PRO A 240 23.93 7.38 8.07
N ASP A 241 24.50 6.53 8.94
CA ASP A 241 25.58 6.96 9.83
C ASP A 241 26.76 7.49 8.99
N GLY A 242 27.19 8.71 9.30
CA GLY A 242 28.26 9.41 8.59
C GLY A 242 27.83 10.20 7.33
N ALA A 243 26.54 10.18 6.96
CA ALA A 243 26.04 10.96 5.82
C ALA A 243 26.13 12.47 6.08
N ILE A 244 26.61 13.22 5.09
CA ILE A 244 26.82 14.67 5.18
C ILE A 244 25.76 15.46 4.42
N ASN A 245 25.52 15.09 3.16
CA ASN A 245 24.68 15.87 2.24
C ASN A 245 23.62 15.02 1.52
N PHE A 246 23.24 13.87 2.10
CA PHE A 246 22.23 13.02 1.46
C PHE A 246 21.38 12.24 2.46
N ALA A 247 20.19 11.85 2.00
CA ALA A 247 19.25 11.05 2.75
C ALA A 247 18.47 10.10 1.83
N PHE A 248 18.02 8.98 2.39
CA PHE A 248 17.03 8.10 1.79
C PHE A 248 15.64 8.44 2.33
N ILE A 249 14.66 8.62 1.44
CA ILE A 249 13.30 8.99 1.80
C ILE A 249 12.30 8.05 1.15
N GLY A 250 11.06 8.06 1.64
CA GLY A 250 10.01 7.19 1.17
C GLY A 250 10.02 5.84 1.89
N GLN A 251 9.23 4.91 1.36
CA GLN A 251 8.77 3.75 2.10
C GLN A 251 9.79 2.61 2.17
N PHE A 252 10.88 2.69 1.40
CA PHE A 252 12.01 1.76 1.51
C PHE A 252 13.16 2.32 2.35
N ALA A 253 13.02 3.48 2.98
CA ALA A 253 13.93 3.92 4.04
C ALA A 253 13.50 3.35 5.40
N GLU A 254 14.42 3.28 6.36
CA GLU A 254 14.21 2.74 7.70
C GLU A 254 14.05 3.88 8.71
N THR A 255 12.88 3.92 9.35
CA THR A 255 12.60 4.68 10.58
C THR A 255 11.77 3.84 11.55
N PRO A 256 11.93 3.97 12.88
CA PRO A 256 11.27 3.11 13.87
C PRO A 256 9.74 3.22 13.90
N ARG A 257 9.08 2.10 14.25
CA ARG A 257 7.65 1.94 14.60
C ARG A 257 6.61 2.26 13.52
N ASP A 258 6.90 3.16 12.58
CA ASP A 258 5.91 3.59 11.58
C ASP A 258 5.66 2.51 10.51
N THR A 259 4.54 2.64 9.79
CA THR A 259 4.03 1.66 8.83
C THR A 259 4.14 2.16 7.39
N ILE A 260 4.76 1.35 6.53
CA ILE A 260 4.81 1.58 5.08
C ILE A 260 3.45 1.32 4.41
N PHE A 261 3.36 1.47 3.10
CA PHE A 261 2.11 1.54 2.33
C PHE A 261 1.20 2.71 2.78
N THR A 262 1.81 3.77 3.32
CA THR A 262 1.10 4.97 3.79
C THR A 262 1.79 6.22 3.28
N THR A 263 1.00 7.27 3.05
CA THR A 263 1.54 8.61 2.75
C THR A 263 2.27 9.20 3.95
N GLU A 264 1.84 8.86 5.17
CA GLU A 264 2.48 9.28 6.43
C GLU A 264 3.96 8.90 6.46
N TYR A 265 4.31 7.65 6.13
CA TYR A 265 5.71 7.21 6.14
C TYR A 265 6.59 8.01 5.17
N SER A 266 6.07 8.31 3.98
CA SER A 266 6.76 9.16 3.00
C SER A 266 6.99 10.59 3.52
N ILE A 267 6.00 11.15 4.22
CA ILE A 267 6.11 12.49 4.83
C ILE A 267 7.09 12.46 6.00
N ARG A 268 6.99 11.46 6.89
CA ARG A 268 7.87 11.27 8.05
C ARG A 268 9.33 11.20 7.63
N THR A 269 9.66 10.28 6.71
CA THR A 269 11.04 10.09 6.24
C THR A 269 11.59 11.36 5.57
N GLY A 270 10.76 12.10 4.81
CA GLY A 270 11.14 13.41 4.29
C GLY A 270 11.40 14.44 5.39
N MET A 271 10.55 14.49 6.42
CA MET A 271 10.72 15.40 7.56
C MET A 271 11.98 15.08 8.36
N GLU A 272 12.21 13.81 8.69
CA GLU A 272 13.40 13.33 9.41
C GLU A 272 14.69 13.62 8.62
N ALA A 273 14.68 13.41 7.30
CA ALA A 273 15.82 13.70 6.42
C ALA A 273 16.20 15.19 6.46
N VAL A 274 15.24 16.07 6.20
CA VAL A 274 15.47 17.52 6.17
C VAL A 274 15.90 18.04 7.55
N TYR A 275 15.24 17.58 8.61
CA TYR A 275 15.54 18.03 9.97
C TYR A 275 16.95 17.63 10.40
N THR A 276 17.36 16.41 10.06
CA THR A 276 18.67 15.88 10.43
C THR A 276 19.78 16.57 9.64
N LEU A 277 19.65 16.68 8.31
CA LEU A 277 20.71 17.26 7.47
C LEU A 277 20.90 18.77 7.70
N LEU A 278 19.82 19.51 7.99
CA LEU A 278 19.87 20.95 8.22
C LEU A 278 20.00 21.33 9.70
N ASN A 279 20.12 20.35 10.61
CA ASN A 279 20.16 20.59 12.06
C ASN A 279 19.02 21.50 12.55
N ILE A 280 17.79 21.22 12.11
CA ILE A 280 16.62 22.01 12.52
C ILE A 280 16.37 21.75 14.02
N ASP A 281 16.43 22.81 14.82
CA ASP A 281 16.20 22.77 16.28
C ASP A 281 14.70 22.68 16.62
N ARG A 282 14.06 21.60 16.16
CA ARG A 282 12.68 21.26 16.42
C ARG A 282 12.50 19.74 16.31
N ALA A 283 11.74 19.14 17.22
CA ALA A 283 11.47 17.70 17.16
C ALA A 283 10.51 17.33 16.01
N VAL A 284 10.77 16.16 15.39
CA VAL A 284 9.79 15.46 14.55
C VAL A 284 8.79 14.76 15.47
N PRO A 285 7.46 14.84 15.21
CA PRO A 285 6.47 14.11 16.01
C PRO A 285 6.74 12.61 15.96
N GLU A 286 6.79 11.93 17.11
CA GLU A 286 6.89 10.48 17.14
C GLU A 286 5.65 9.81 16.52
N VAL A 287 5.77 8.53 16.17
CA VAL A 287 4.61 7.70 15.81
C VAL A 287 3.65 7.64 17.00
N TRP A 288 2.35 7.76 16.74
CA TRP A 288 1.33 7.74 17.78
C TRP A 288 1.52 6.55 18.74
N GLY A 289 1.61 6.85 20.04
CA GLY A 289 1.93 5.90 21.10
C GLY A 289 0.78 4.99 21.52
N SER A 290 -0.22 4.70 20.67
CA SER A 290 -1.39 3.88 21.04
C SER A 290 -1.01 2.52 21.64
N VAL A 291 0.07 1.90 21.15
CA VAL A 291 0.57 0.62 21.66
C VAL A 291 1.08 0.68 23.11
N TYR A 292 1.33 1.87 23.63
CA TYR A 292 1.74 2.12 25.02
C TYR A 292 0.58 2.68 25.86
N ASP A 293 -0.56 3.02 25.25
CA ASP A 293 -1.73 3.49 25.96
C ASP A 293 -2.59 2.31 26.43
N ILE A 294 -2.59 2.07 27.75
CA ILE A 294 -3.36 0.98 28.38
C ILE A 294 -4.85 1.05 28.01
N ARG A 295 -5.40 2.26 27.80
CA ARG A 295 -6.81 2.42 27.40
C ARG A 295 -7.06 1.83 26.03
N GLU A 296 -6.14 2.05 25.09
CA GLU A 296 -6.21 1.49 23.74
C GLU A 296 -5.95 -0.01 23.74
N LEU A 297 -5.05 -0.53 24.59
CA LEU A 297 -4.84 -1.98 24.73
C LEU A 297 -6.10 -2.69 25.25
N LEU A 298 -6.73 -2.16 26.31
CA LEU A 298 -7.97 -2.73 26.84
C LEU A 298 -9.12 -2.66 25.82
N ARG A 299 -9.23 -1.51 25.14
CA ARG A 299 -10.20 -1.31 24.06
C ARG A 299 -9.96 -2.32 22.93
N ALA A 300 -8.73 -2.46 22.46
CA ALA A 300 -8.37 -3.39 21.38
C ALA A 300 -8.77 -4.82 21.74
N THR A 301 -8.46 -5.28 22.95
CA THR A 301 -8.88 -6.61 23.42
C THR A 301 -10.41 -6.77 23.40
N TYR A 302 -11.16 -5.78 23.91
CA TYR A 302 -12.63 -5.85 23.90
C TYR A 302 -13.21 -5.96 22.49
N TYR A 303 -12.70 -5.19 21.53
CA TYR A 303 -13.16 -5.27 20.14
C TYR A 303 -12.67 -6.55 19.43
N ALA A 304 -11.49 -7.06 19.77
CA ALA A 304 -10.97 -8.33 19.24
C ALA A 304 -11.79 -9.55 19.71
N LEU A 305 -12.45 -9.43 20.86
CA LEU A 305 -13.38 -10.44 21.39
C LEU A 305 -14.83 -10.21 20.95
N ASP A 306 -15.05 -9.51 19.83
CA ASP A 306 -16.39 -9.17 19.33
C ASP A 306 -17.28 -8.50 20.38
N LYS A 307 -16.69 -7.60 21.19
CA LYS A 307 -17.37 -6.88 22.27
C LYS A 307 -17.86 -7.78 23.40
N THR A 308 -17.26 -8.95 23.55
CA THR A 308 -17.50 -9.88 24.67
C THR A 308 -16.59 -9.55 25.83
N LYS A 309 -17.11 -9.69 27.07
CA LYS A 309 -16.29 -9.58 28.27
C LYS A 309 -15.25 -10.70 28.31
N LEU A 310 -14.09 -10.41 28.86
CA LEU A 310 -12.98 -11.37 28.92
C LEU A 310 -13.39 -12.66 29.64
N LEU A 311 -14.10 -12.55 30.77
CA LEU A 311 -14.57 -13.71 31.55
C LEU A 311 -15.63 -14.56 30.85
N ASP A 312 -16.35 -13.96 29.90
CA ASP A 312 -17.40 -14.64 29.12
C ASP A 312 -16.86 -15.18 27.77
N SER A 313 -15.65 -14.79 27.38
CA SER A 313 -15.00 -15.22 26.14
C SER A 313 -14.30 -16.58 26.28
N ASP A 314 -14.02 -17.22 25.13
CA ASP A 314 -13.21 -18.44 25.05
C ASP A 314 -11.71 -18.15 24.90
N ALA A 315 -11.30 -16.87 24.91
CA ALA A 315 -9.90 -16.48 24.82
C ALA A 315 -9.09 -16.79 26.09
N VAL A 316 -9.77 -17.13 27.18
CA VAL A 316 -9.16 -17.53 28.46
C VAL A 316 -9.78 -18.84 28.95
N ASN A 317 -8.96 -19.73 29.48
CA ASN A 317 -9.42 -21.02 29.99
C ASN A 317 -10.06 -20.89 31.39
N ASN A 318 -10.71 -21.95 31.89
CA ASN A 318 -11.41 -21.92 33.18
C ASN A 318 -10.50 -21.57 34.37
N VAL A 319 -9.22 -21.97 34.35
CA VAL A 319 -8.26 -21.65 35.41
C VAL A 319 -7.93 -20.16 35.39
N GLU A 320 -7.69 -19.60 34.19
CA GLU A 320 -7.46 -18.17 33.97
C GLU A 320 -8.69 -17.34 34.36
N LYS A 321 -9.91 -17.78 34.03
CA LYS A 321 -11.16 -17.11 34.44
C LYS A 321 -11.26 -16.99 35.95
N VAL A 322 -10.96 -18.06 36.70
CA VAL A 322 -10.95 -18.03 38.17
C VAL A 322 -9.87 -17.08 38.69
N ALA A 323 -8.65 -17.15 38.16
CA ALA A 323 -7.55 -16.27 38.55
C ALA A 323 -7.86 -14.79 38.29
N LEU A 324 -8.41 -14.47 37.11
CA LEU A 324 -8.82 -13.13 36.72
C LEU A 324 -9.95 -12.60 37.61
N LYS A 325 -10.93 -13.43 37.97
CA LYS A 325 -12.00 -13.04 38.89
C LYS A 325 -11.48 -12.71 40.29
N VAL A 326 -10.54 -13.52 40.80
CA VAL A 326 -9.86 -13.25 42.08
C VAL A 326 -9.05 -11.96 42.01
N ALA A 327 -8.29 -11.76 40.93
CA ALA A 327 -7.51 -10.54 40.71
C ALA A 327 -8.41 -9.29 40.62
N TYR A 328 -9.46 -9.35 39.80
CA TYR A 328 -10.42 -8.26 39.63
C TYR A 328 -11.09 -7.88 40.96
N ASN A 329 -11.51 -8.86 41.77
CA ASN A 329 -12.11 -8.60 43.07
C ASN A 329 -11.19 -7.86 44.04
N LYS A 330 -9.86 -7.98 43.91
CA LYS A 330 -8.87 -7.25 44.72
C LYS A 330 -8.68 -5.81 44.26
N ILE A 331 -8.89 -5.52 42.97
CA ILE A 331 -8.60 -4.22 42.34
C ILE A 331 -9.84 -3.44 41.93
N LYS A 332 -11.05 -4.00 42.04
CA LYS A 332 -12.30 -3.41 41.53
C LYS A 332 -12.57 -2.01 42.07
N ASP A 333 -12.18 -1.72 43.31
CA ASP A 333 -12.45 -0.43 43.97
C ASP A 333 -11.27 0.56 43.82
N THR A 334 -10.35 0.28 42.87
CA THR A 334 -9.20 1.15 42.51
C THR A 334 -9.40 1.80 41.14
N ASP A 335 -8.48 2.71 40.77
CA ASP A 335 -8.44 3.30 39.42
C ASP A 335 -8.26 2.25 38.32
N ILE A 336 -7.52 1.16 38.59
CA ILE A 336 -7.38 0.05 37.65
C ILE A 336 -8.74 -0.64 37.46
N GLY A 337 -9.47 -0.89 38.54
CA GLY A 337 -10.82 -1.43 38.47
C GLY A 337 -11.77 -0.55 37.66
N LYS A 338 -11.64 0.77 37.78
CA LYS A 338 -12.38 1.74 36.96
C LYS A 338 -12.02 1.64 35.48
N LEU A 339 -10.73 1.63 35.13
CA LEU A 339 -10.27 1.48 33.74
C LEU A 339 -10.78 0.19 33.09
N LEU A 340 -10.77 -0.92 33.84
CA LEU A 340 -11.28 -2.21 33.35
C LEU A 340 -12.80 -2.16 33.08
N ARG A 341 -13.59 -1.47 33.92
CA ARG A 341 -15.03 -1.26 33.68
C ARG A 341 -15.29 -0.33 32.51
N ASP A 342 -14.57 0.78 32.43
CA ASP A 342 -14.74 1.80 31.38
C ASP A 342 -14.40 1.24 29.99
N SER A 343 -13.46 0.27 29.92
CA SER A 343 -13.14 -0.45 28.69
C SER A 343 -14.20 -1.47 28.25
N LYS A 344 -15.19 -1.79 29.11
CA LYS A 344 -16.22 -2.83 28.94
C LYS A 344 -15.68 -4.27 28.86
N LEU A 345 -14.38 -4.45 29.07
CA LEU A 345 -13.72 -5.76 28.99
C LEU A 345 -14.05 -6.66 30.19
N PHE A 346 -14.39 -6.08 31.35
CA PHE A 346 -14.70 -6.80 32.59
C PHE A 346 -16.14 -6.59 33.08
#